data_AF-A0A3D0RFZ3-F1
#
_entry.id   AF-A0A3D0RFZ3-F1
#
_cell.length_a   1.000
_cell.length_b   1.000
_cell.length_c   1.000
_cell.angle_alpha   90.00
_cell.angle_beta   90.00
_cell.angle_gamma   90.00
#
_symmetry.space_group_name_H-M   'P 1'
#
loop_
_entity.id
_entity.type
_entity.pdbx_description
1 polymer ?
#
loop_
_entity_poly.entity_id
_entity_poly.type
_entity_poly.pdbx_seq_one_letter_code
_entity_poly.pdbx_strand_id
1 'polypeptide(L)'
;VVLANSNIIGHPVRESGFRKNYNVNIIGIQRKTRYLVQNVKDEKIQSGDMLLVQGAWEDIDRLSRLQAEIVVIGQPSAEASKVTLEDKAPVAGIIMGLMVVAMIFNFFPPVVAVLMAAVAMILAGCFRSVRDAYRTINWESVILFAAMMPLATAMEKTGASELISSGIVGSLGSRGPYLVLAGIYLGTSILTMFISNTATAILFAPIALQAAVALGVSPYPFLVAVAVAASMCFASPFSTPPNAMVVSAGRYSFVDYVRVGLPL
;
A
#
# COMPACT_ATOMS: atom_id res chain seq x y z
N VAL A 1 -28.69 6.64 2.45
CA VAL A 1 -29.74 7.28 1.62
C VAL A 1 -31.08 6.73 2.01
N VAL A 2 -32.06 7.59 2.19
CA VAL A 2 -33.45 7.20 2.45
C VAL A 2 -34.12 6.83 1.13
N LEU A 3 -34.67 5.63 1.03
CA LEU A 3 -35.39 5.16 -0.15
C LEU A 3 -36.80 5.73 -0.21
N ALA A 4 -37.39 5.80 -1.41
CA ALA A 4 -38.72 6.38 -1.62
C ALA A 4 -39.86 5.62 -0.93
N ASN A 5 -39.66 4.35 -0.60
CA ASN A 5 -40.59 3.46 0.10
C ASN A 5 -40.36 3.42 1.62
N SER A 6 -39.55 4.32 2.17
CA SER A 6 -39.16 4.30 3.58
C SER A 6 -40.25 4.88 4.48
N ASN A 7 -40.61 4.18 5.56
CA ASN A 7 -41.66 4.60 6.51
C ASN A 7 -41.27 5.81 7.37
N ILE A 8 -40.01 6.25 7.30
CA ILE A 8 -39.49 7.41 8.05
C ILE A 8 -39.68 8.73 7.28
N ILE A 9 -40.17 8.70 6.04
CA ILE A 9 -40.39 9.90 5.24
C ILE A 9 -41.48 10.76 5.89
N GLY A 10 -41.23 12.07 5.97
CA GLY A 10 -42.18 13.05 6.51
C GLY A 10 -42.15 13.19 8.04
N HIS A 11 -41.49 12.28 8.75
CA HIS A 11 -41.29 12.36 10.19
C HIS A 11 -40.02 13.16 10.55
N PRO A 12 -40.03 13.90 11.67
CA PRO A 12 -38.83 14.55 12.17
C PRO A 12 -37.80 13.49 12.62
N VAL A 13 -36.51 13.81 12.50
CA VAL A 13 -35.42 12.88 12.86
C VAL A 13 -35.57 12.31 14.27
N ARG A 14 -36.05 13.10 15.24
CA ARG A 14 -36.27 12.62 16.62
C ARG A 14 -37.29 11.47 16.71
N GLU A 15 -38.25 11.41 15.80
CA GLU A 15 -39.31 10.39 15.75
C GLU A 15 -38.94 9.19 14.88
N SER A 16 -37.84 9.27 14.13
CA SER A 16 -37.37 8.19 13.24
C SER A 16 -37.01 6.88 13.97
N GLY A 17 -36.84 6.93 15.30
CA GLY A 17 -36.54 5.75 16.11
C GLY A 17 -35.10 5.24 15.99
N PHE A 18 -34.23 5.87 15.21
CA PHE A 18 -32.85 5.39 14.96
C PHE A 18 -32.04 5.17 16.24
N ARG A 19 -32.10 6.15 17.16
CA ARG A 19 -31.38 6.07 18.43
C ARG A 19 -31.93 4.97 19.34
N LYS A 20 -33.24 4.73 19.32
CA LYS A 20 -33.91 3.77 20.21
C LYS A 20 -33.84 2.34 19.69
N ASN A 21 -33.99 2.16 18.38
CA ASN A 21 -34.11 0.85 17.75
C ASN A 21 -32.76 0.31 17.28
N TYR A 22 -31.85 1.20 16.90
CA TYR A 22 -30.56 0.83 16.30
C TYR A 22 -29.35 1.40 17.04
N ASN A 23 -29.53 2.18 18.11
CA ASN A 23 -28.42 2.82 18.84
C ASN A 23 -27.50 3.68 17.94
N VAL A 24 -28.07 4.22 16.85
CA VAL A 24 -27.38 5.07 15.88
C VAL A 24 -27.91 6.50 15.98
N ASN A 25 -27.01 7.48 16.04
CA ASN A 25 -27.33 8.89 15.99
C ASN A 25 -27.20 9.44 14.57
N ILE A 26 -28.09 10.36 14.20
CA ILE A 26 -28.01 11.10 12.94
C ILE A 26 -27.38 12.47 13.25
N ILE A 27 -26.22 12.75 12.64
CA ILE A 27 -25.47 13.99 12.86
C ILE A 27 -25.80 15.05 11.79
N GLY A 28 -26.18 14.61 10.59
CA GLY A 28 -26.41 15.53 9.48
C GLY A 28 -27.28 14.94 8.39
N ILE A 29 -27.88 15.82 7.61
CA ILE A 29 -28.68 15.47 6.43
C ILE A 29 -28.12 16.23 5.24
N GLN A 30 -27.72 15.51 4.20
CA GLN A 30 -27.45 16.10 2.90
C GLN A 30 -28.68 15.92 2.01
N ARG A 31 -29.27 17.05 1.62
CA ARG A 31 -30.42 17.13 0.72
C ARG A 31 -29.97 17.76 -0.58
N LYS A 32 -29.85 16.96 -1.64
CA LYS A 32 -29.28 17.38 -2.93
C LYS A 32 -27.87 17.98 -2.71
N THR A 33 -27.73 19.30 -2.85
CA THR A 33 -26.49 20.06 -2.66
C THR A 33 -26.39 20.79 -1.32
N ARG A 34 -27.43 20.74 -0.48
CA ARG A 34 -27.45 21.42 0.83
C ARG A 34 -27.11 20.46 1.96
N TYR A 35 -26.26 20.92 2.88
CA TYR A 35 -25.92 20.22 4.11
C TYR A 35 -26.64 20.86 5.30
N LEU A 36 -27.47 20.07 5.98
CA LEU A 36 -28.20 20.44 7.19
C LEU A 36 -27.50 19.77 8.37
N VAL A 37 -26.75 20.57 9.15
CA VAL A 37 -25.97 20.09 10.31
C VAL A 37 -26.49 20.68 11.63
N GLN A 38 -27.30 21.74 11.55
CA GLN A 38 -27.92 22.39 12.70
C GLN A 38 -29.38 21.94 12.85
N ASN A 39 -29.85 21.80 14.09
CA ASN A 39 -31.23 21.42 14.43
C ASN A 39 -31.77 20.18 13.70
N VAL A 40 -30.88 19.25 13.34
CA VAL A 40 -31.18 18.02 12.60
C VAL A 40 -32.30 17.21 13.25
N LYS A 41 -32.40 17.24 14.58
CA LYS A 41 -33.44 16.57 15.37
C LYS A 41 -34.88 16.89 14.96
N ASP A 42 -35.16 18.12 14.53
CA ASP A 42 -36.51 18.62 14.23
C ASP A 42 -36.80 18.66 12.72
N GLU A 43 -35.80 18.39 11.89
CA GLU A 43 -35.93 18.37 10.44
C GLU A 43 -36.69 17.14 9.96
N LYS A 44 -37.61 17.33 9.01
CA LYS A 44 -38.37 16.24 8.40
C LYS A 44 -37.53 15.54 7.34
N ILE A 45 -37.46 14.22 7.45
CA ILE A 45 -36.72 13.36 6.52
C ILE A 45 -37.48 13.30 5.18
N GLN A 46 -36.77 13.46 4.06
CA GLN A 46 -37.31 13.37 2.71
C GLN A 46 -36.69 12.19 1.94
N SER A 47 -37.43 11.69 0.95
CA SER A 47 -36.90 10.69 0.02
C SER A 47 -35.67 11.22 -0.70
N GLY A 48 -34.61 10.41 -0.78
CA GLY A 48 -33.33 10.79 -1.38
C GLY A 48 -32.39 11.57 -0.47
N ASP A 49 -32.78 11.84 0.79
CA ASP A 49 -31.86 12.42 1.76
C ASP A 49 -30.71 11.44 2.07
N MET A 50 -29.49 11.98 2.14
CA MET A 50 -28.32 11.27 2.64
C MET A 50 -28.12 11.62 4.11
N LEU A 51 -28.30 10.62 4.98
CA LEU A 51 -28.14 10.78 6.43
C LEU A 51 -26.70 10.43 6.82
N LEU A 52 -26.04 11.33 7.54
CA LEU A 52 -24.76 11.06 8.20
C LEU A 52 -25.05 10.45 9.58
N VAL A 53 -24.53 9.26 9.81
CA VAL A 53 -24.81 8.47 11.02
C VAL A 53 -23.55 8.22 11.85
N GLN A 54 -23.72 8.13 13.17
CA GLN A 54 -22.68 7.77 14.14
C GLN A 54 -23.21 6.73 15.12
N GLY A 55 -22.45 5.66 15.32
CA GLY A 55 -22.76 4.56 16.22
C GLY A 55 -21.64 3.53 16.22
N ALA A 56 -21.81 2.44 16.96
CA ALA A 56 -20.89 1.31 16.89
C ALA A 56 -20.98 0.63 15.52
N TRP A 57 -19.87 0.04 15.04
CA TRP A 57 -19.84 -0.63 13.73
C TRP A 57 -20.85 -1.78 13.62
N GLU A 58 -21.07 -2.51 14.71
CA GLU A 58 -22.06 -3.59 14.81
C GLU A 58 -23.50 -3.07 14.62
N ASP A 59 -23.80 -1.92 15.20
CA ASP A 59 -25.10 -1.26 15.12
C ASP A 59 -25.37 -0.69 13.71
N ILE A 60 -24.34 -0.12 13.07
CA ILE A 60 -24.41 0.37 11.69
C ILE A 60 -24.54 -0.79 10.70
N ASP A 61 -23.85 -1.92 10.91
CA ASP A 61 -24.00 -3.11 10.07
C ASP A 61 -25.43 -3.68 10.18
N ARG A 62 -26.00 -3.69 11.39
CA ARG A 62 -27.39 -4.12 11.61
C ARG A 62 -28.39 -3.24 10.86
N LEU A 63 -28.16 -1.93 10.80
CA LEU A 63 -28.95 -1.00 10.01
C LEU A 63 -28.81 -1.27 8.50
N SER A 64 -27.62 -1.65 8.01
CA SER A 64 -27.36 -1.93 6.59
C SER A 64 -28.13 -3.15 6.05
N ARG A 65 -28.50 -4.09 6.93
CA ARG A 65 -29.27 -5.29 6.57
C ARG A 65 -30.74 -4.99 6.31
N LEU A 66 -31.23 -3.82 6.71
CA LEU A 66 -32.59 -3.34 6.45
C LEU A 66 -32.67 -2.65 5.09
N GLN A 67 -32.43 -3.42 4.03
CA GLN A 67 -32.40 -2.95 2.64
C GLN A 67 -33.73 -2.35 2.15
N ALA A 68 -34.83 -2.55 2.88
CA ALA A 68 -36.15 -2.10 2.48
C ALA A 68 -36.38 -0.59 2.69
N GLU A 69 -35.66 0.07 3.60
CA GLU A 69 -35.97 1.45 4.01
C GLU A 69 -34.79 2.42 3.82
N ILE A 70 -33.55 1.95 3.93
CA ILE A 70 -32.34 2.78 3.91
C ILE A 70 -31.20 2.03 3.20
N VAL A 71 -30.50 2.73 2.30
CA VAL A 71 -29.26 2.23 1.70
C VAL A 71 -28.08 2.90 2.40
N VAL A 72 -27.28 2.14 3.13
CA VAL A 72 -26.04 2.66 3.75
C VAL A 72 -24.99 2.83 2.65
N ILE A 73 -24.48 4.06 2.48
CA ILE A 73 -23.38 4.38 1.55
C ILE A 73 -22.09 4.43 2.35
N GLY A 74 -21.07 3.70 1.89
CA GLY A 74 -19.85 3.39 2.64
C GLY A 74 -19.98 2.00 3.24
N GLN A 75 -19.07 1.09 2.92
CA GLN A 75 -19.09 -0.28 3.43
C GLN A 75 -18.60 -0.27 4.88
N PRO A 76 -19.49 -0.32 5.90
CA PRO A 76 -19.07 -0.09 7.28
C PRO A 76 -18.09 -1.16 7.73
N SER A 77 -18.24 -2.40 7.26
CA SER A 77 -17.33 -3.51 7.55
C SER A 77 -15.94 -3.36 6.92
N ALA A 78 -15.83 -2.80 5.71
CA ALA A 78 -14.55 -2.59 5.03
C ALA A 78 -13.78 -1.40 5.61
N GLU A 79 -14.47 -0.34 6.03
CA GLU A 79 -13.88 0.79 6.75
C GLU A 79 -13.59 0.46 8.23
N ALA A 80 -14.45 -0.32 8.90
CA ALA A 80 -14.23 -0.79 10.27
C ALA A 80 -12.95 -1.63 10.38
N SER A 81 -12.67 -2.49 9.39
CA SER A 81 -11.42 -3.27 9.33
C SER A 81 -10.15 -2.42 9.19
N LYS A 82 -10.26 -1.15 8.79
CA LYS A 82 -9.13 -0.22 8.69
C LYS A 82 -8.84 0.53 10.01
N VAL A 83 -9.77 0.52 10.96
CA VAL A 83 -9.57 1.16 12.27
C VAL A 83 -8.64 0.30 13.10
N THR A 84 -7.45 0.82 13.40
CA THR A 84 -6.43 0.15 14.21
C THR A 84 -6.98 -0.18 15.60
N LEU A 85 -6.77 -1.42 16.05
CA LEU A 85 -7.07 -1.82 17.44
C LEU A 85 -6.03 -1.17 18.36
N GLU A 86 -6.34 0.02 18.88
CA GLU A 86 -5.43 0.81 19.74
C GLU A 86 -4.89 0.00 20.93
N ASP A 87 -5.71 -0.88 21.51
CA ASP A 87 -5.35 -1.70 22.68
C ASP A 87 -4.29 -2.80 22.39
N LYS A 88 -4.08 -3.17 21.13
CA LYS A 88 -3.15 -4.25 20.73
C LYS A 88 -1.88 -3.75 20.05
N ALA A 89 -1.76 -2.44 19.85
CA ALA A 89 -0.57 -1.78 19.32
C ALA A 89 0.72 -2.09 20.10
N PRO A 90 0.77 -2.07 21.45
CA PRO A 90 2.02 -2.35 22.17
C PRO A 90 2.46 -3.81 22.01
N VAL A 91 1.51 -4.75 21.95
CA VAL A 91 1.82 -6.18 21.75
C VAL A 91 2.38 -6.43 20.35
N ALA A 92 1.78 -5.83 19.32
CA ALA A 92 2.30 -5.90 17.96
C ALA A 92 3.71 -5.29 17.85
N GLY A 93 3.96 -4.17 18.54
CA GLY A 93 5.28 -3.54 18.61
C GLY A 93 6.34 -4.43 19.25
N ILE A 94 6.00 -5.13 20.35
CA ILE A 94 6.91 -6.09 21.00
C ILE A 94 7.24 -7.26 20.07
N ILE A 95 6.23 -7.84 19.41
CA ILE A 95 6.44 -8.95 18.47
C ILE A 95 7.34 -8.52 17.32
N MET A 96 7.11 -7.32 16.75
CA MET A 96 7.96 -6.77 15.70
C MET A 96 9.40 -6.52 16.19
N GLY A 97 9.56 -5.98 17.40
CA GLY A 97 10.88 -5.76 18.00
C GLY A 97 11.64 -7.07 18.21
N LEU A 98 10.98 -8.10 18.75
CA LEU A 98 11.56 -9.43 18.92
C LEU A 98 11.96 -10.07 17.58
N MET A 99 11.13 -9.91 16.54
CA MET A 99 11.46 -10.38 15.19
C MET A 99 12.74 -9.72 14.67
N VAL A 100 12.86 -8.39 14.79
CA VAL A 100 14.03 -7.65 14.33
C VAL A 100 15.28 -8.06 15.11
N VAL A 101 15.19 -8.17 16.44
CA VAL A 101 16.29 -8.67 17.28
C VAL A 101 16.70 -10.08 16.86
N ALA A 102 15.75 -10.98 16.63
CA ALA A 102 16.02 -12.34 16.19
C ALA A 102 16.77 -12.39 14.84
N MET A 103 16.44 -11.48 13.93
CA MET A 103 17.13 -11.35 12.63
C MET A 103 18.54 -10.77 12.78
N ILE A 104 18.73 -9.74 13.62
CA ILE A 104 20.03 -9.08 13.83
C ILE A 104 21.05 -10.08 14.42
N PHE A 105 20.64 -10.82 15.44
CA PHE A 105 21.48 -11.84 16.07
C PHE A 105 21.51 -13.16 15.30
N ASN A 106 20.78 -13.25 14.17
CA ASN A 106 20.73 -14.40 13.30
C ASN A 106 20.39 -15.71 14.04
N PHE A 107 19.52 -15.64 15.06
CA PHE A 107 19.11 -16.80 15.85
C PHE A 107 18.36 -17.83 14.99
N PHE A 108 17.63 -17.36 13.98
CA PHE A 108 16.91 -18.17 13.01
C PHE A 108 17.12 -17.60 11.60
N PRO A 109 16.95 -18.41 10.54
CA PRO A 109 16.84 -17.90 9.19
C PRO A 109 15.76 -16.81 9.11
N PRO A 110 15.98 -15.71 8.35
CA PRO A 110 15.05 -14.57 8.25
C PRO A 110 13.60 -14.98 7.98
N VAL A 111 13.40 -15.95 7.09
CA VAL A 111 12.08 -16.47 6.73
C VAL A 111 11.36 -17.08 7.93
N VAL A 112 12.07 -17.86 8.75
CA VAL A 112 11.51 -18.50 9.95
C VAL A 112 11.13 -17.45 10.98
N ALA A 113 11.99 -16.44 11.20
CA ALA A 113 11.71 -15.35 12.14
C ALA A 113 10.45 -14.56 11.75
N VAL A 114 10.29 -14.23 10.46
CA VAL A 114 9.11 -13.52 9.94
C VAL A 114 7.84 -14.36 10.08
N LEU A 115 7.88 -15.65 9.74
CA LEU A 115 6.72 -16.55 9.87
C LEU A 115 6.30 -16.72 11.34
N MET A 116 7.25 -16.89 12.25
CA MET A 116 6.98 -16.96 13.69
C MET A 116 6.31 -15.69 14.21
N ALA A 117 6.81 -14.52 13.80
CA ALA A 117 6.21 -13.24 14.16
C ALA A 117 4.80 -13.06 13.58
N ALA A 118 4.57 -13.46 12.33
CA ALA A 118 3.25 -13.42 11.71
C ALA A 118 2.23 -14.31 12.46
N VAL A 119 2.62 -15.54 12.80
CA VAL A 119 1.79 -16.47 13.58
C VAL A 119 1.54 -15.90 14.98
N ALA A 120 2.57 -15.36 15.64
CA ALA A 120 2.43 -14.74 16.95
C ALA A 120 1.46 -13.55 16.93
N MET A 121 1.48 -12.71 15.89
CA MET A 121 0.53 -11.61 15.75
C MET A 121 -0.92 -12.09 15.59
N ILE A 122 -1.13 -13.19 14.86
CA ILE A 122 -2.47 -13.78 14.70
C ILE A 122 -2.94 -14.36 16.04
N LEU A 123 -2.09 -15.11 16.74
CA LEU A 123 -2.42 -15.72 18.03
C LEU A 123 -2.63 -14.68 19.14
N ALA A 124 -1.90 -13.56 19.11
CA ALA A 124 -2.06 -12.45 20.05
C ALA A 124 -3.35 -11.63 19.84
N GLY A 125 -4.09 -11.90 18.75
CA GLY A 125 -5.31 -11.19 18.38
C GLY A 125 -5.04 -9.77 17.89
N CYS A 126 -3.88 -9.51 17.27
CA CYS A 126 -3.57 -8.21 16.68
C CYS A 126 -4.46 -7.90 15.45
N PHE A 127 -5.07 -8.93 14.85
CA PHE A 127 -6.04 -8.81 13.77
C PHE A 127 -7.44 -9.24 14.24
N ARG A 128 -8.49 -8.54 13.78
CA ARG A 128 -9.89 -8.89 14.10
C ARG A 128 -10.34 -10.20 13.45
N SER A 129 -9.84 -10.50 12.26
CA SER A 129 -10.08 -11.76 11.57
C SER A 129 -8.84 -12.23 10.81
N VAL A 130 -8.73 -13.54 10.60
CA VAL A 130 -7.67 -14.11 9.75
C VAL A 130 -7.75 -13.55 8.32
N ARG A 131 -8.95 -13.25 7.83
CA ARG A 131 -9.16 -12.59 6.53
C ARG A 131 -8.51 -11.21 6.47
N ASP A 132 -8.57 -10.43 7.54
CA ASP A 132 -7.95 -9.10 7.57
C ASP A 132 -6.41 -9.20 7.48
N ALA A 133 -5.81 -10.20 8.13
CA ALA A 133 -4.38 -10.47 8.01
C ALA A 133 -3.98 -10.82 6.56
N TYR A 134 -4.80 -11.61 5.84
CA TYR A 134 -4.57 -11.89 4.42
C TYR A 134 -4.76 -10.67 3.51
N ARG A 135 -5.69 -9.75 3.87
CA ARG A 135 -5.91 -8.51 3.11
C ARG A 135 -4.77 -7.50 3.28
N THR A 136 -4.02 -7.56 4.38
CA THR A 136 -2.80 -6.76 4.56
C THR A 136 -1.60 -7.24 3.73
N ILE A 137 -1.64 -8.45 3.17
CA ILE A 137 -0.57 -8.93 2.30
C ILE A 137 -0.61 -8.18 0.96
N ASN A 138 0.50 -7.57 0.59
CA ASN A 138 0.69 -7.00 -0.74
C ASN A 138 0.97 -8.12 -1.75
N TRP A 139 -0.10 -8.71 -2.29
CA TRP A 139 -0.01 -9.81 -3.25
C TRP A 139 0.73 -9.44 -4.54
N GLU A 140 0.63 -8.18 -4.96
CA GLU A 140 1.38 -7.67 -6.11
C GLU A 140 2.89 -7.85 -5.90
N SER A 141 3.42 -7.43 -4.74
CA SER A 141 4.84 -7.58 -4.40
C SER A 141 5.27 -9.04 -4.34
N VAL A 142 4.46 -9.91 -3.72
CA VAL A 142 4.76 -11.35 -3.59
C VAL A 142 4.82 -12.02 -4.97
N ILE A 143 3.81 -11.80 -5.81
CA ILE A 143 3.74 -12.34 -7.17
C ILE A 143 4.92 -11.83 -7.99
N LEU A 144 5.30 -10.57 -7.79
CA LEU A 144 6.40 -9.96 -8.51
C LEU A 144 7.74 -10.61 -8.19
N PHE A 145 8.09 -10.77 -6.91
CA PHE A 145 9.30 -11.49 -6.50
C PHE A 145 9.28 -12.95 -6.94
N ALA A 146 8.12 -13.61 -6.91
CA ALA A 146 7.97 -14.96 -7.41
C ALA A 146 8.21 -15.05 -8.92
N ALA A 147 7.72 -14.10 -9.71
CA ALA A 147 7.89 -14.03 -11.16
C ALA A 147 9.32 -13.64 -11.59
N MET A 148 10.07 -12.93 -10.73
CA MET A 148 11.48 -12.60 -10.97
C MET A 148 12.36 -13.83 -11.09
N MET A 149 12.13 -14.86 -10.25
CA MET A 149 13.00 -16.04 -10.24
C MET A 149 13.01 -16.77 -11.60
N PRO A 150 11.85 -17.13 -12.21
CA PRO A 150 11.83 -17.69 -13.56
C PRO A 150 12.37 -16.75 -14.64
N LEU A 151 12.09 -15.45 -14.56
CA LEU A 151 12.59 -14.47 -15.54
C LEU A 151 14.11 -14.37 -15.51
N ALA A 152 14.70 -14.30 -14.31
CA ALA A 152 16.15 -14.30 -14.12
C ALA A 152 16.77 -15.57 -14.70
N THR A 153 16.20 -16.75 -14.41
CA THR A 153 16.66 -18.02 -15.00
C THR A 153 16.50 -18.06 -16.52
N ALA A 154 15.43 -17.49 -17.08
CA ALA A 154 15.24 -17.41 -18.53
C ALA A 154 16.26 -16.48 -19.19
N MET A 155 16.54 -15.32 -18.58
CA MET A 155 17.58 -14.39 -19.07
C MET A 155 19.00 -14.97 -18.96
N GLU A 156 19.25 -15.83 -17.98
CA GLU A 156 20.49 -16.60 -17.84
C GLU A 156 20.58 -17.65 -18.96
N LYS A 157 19.55 -18.50 -19.11
CA LYS A 157 19.52 -19.55 -20.14
C LYS A 157 19.53 -19.04 -21.59
N THR A 158 18.95 -17.86 -21.83
CA THR A 158 18.95 -17.24 -23.17
C THR A 158 20.25 -16.50 -23.48
N GLY A 159 21.14 -16.31 -22.51
CA GLY A 159 22.34 -15.49 -22.66
C GLY A 159 22.05 -13.99 -22.79
N ALA A 160 20.80 -13.55 -22.62
CA ALA A 160 20.44 -12.14 -22.71
C ALA A 160 21.10 -11.30 -21.60
N SER A 161 21.11 -11.84 -20.38
CA SER A 161 21.82 -11.23 -19.25
C SER A 161 23.33 -11.14 -19.48
N GLU A 162 23.91 -12.15 -20.14
CA GLU A 162 25.34 -12.20 -20.49
C GLU A 162 25.69 -11.23 -21.63
N LEU A 163 24.85 -11.07 -22.65
CA LEU A 163 25.02 -10.06 -23.70
C LEU A 163 25.00 -8.63 -23.15
N ILE A 164 24.04 -8.33 -22.26
CA ILE A 164 23.92 -6.99 -21.67
C ILE A 164 25.09 -6.73 -20.71
N SER A 165 25.39 -7.68 -19.82
CA SER A 165 26.49 -7.53 -18.86
C SER A 165 27.85 -7.49 -19.55
N SER A 166 28.12 -8.31 -20.58
CA SER A 166 29.37 -8.26 -21.36
C SER A 166 29.51 -6.96 -22.15
N GLY A 167 28.42 -6.36 -22.63
CA GLY A 167 28.45 -5.02 -23.23
C GLY A 167 28.86 -3.93 -22.22
N ILE A 168 28.32 -3.99 -21.00
CA ILE A 168 28.65 -3.06 -19.92
C ILE A 168 30.08 -3.30 -19.41
N VAL A 169 30.46 -4.55 -19.16
CA VAL A 169 31.80 -4.93 -18.68
C VAL A 169 32.85 -4.72 -19.76
N GLY A 170 32.55 -4.95 -21.03
CA GLY A 170 33.46 -4.70 -22.15
C GLY A 170 33.76 -3.21 -22.34
N SER A 171 32.82 -2.33 -22.01
CA SER A 171 32.99 -0.88 -22.13
C SER A 171 33.55 -0.21 -20.88
N LEU A 172 33.18 -0.67 -19.68
CA LEU A 172 33.56 -0.06 -18.40
C LEU A 172 34.49 -0.92 -17.53
N GLY A 173 34.57 -2.23 -17.76
CA GLY A 173 35.29 -3.18 -16.90
C GLY A 173 36.81 -2.99 -16.86
N SER A 174 37.41 -2.48 -17.93
CA SER A 174 38.85 -2.13 -17.96
C SER A 174 39.22 -1.01 -16.97
N ARG A 175 38.23 -0.25 -16.50
CA ARG A 175 38.38 0.86 -15.54
C ARG A 175 38.02 0.47 -14.11
N GLY A 176 37.74 -0.81 -13.87
CA GLY A 176 37.52 -1.39 -12.55
C GLY A 176 36.05 -1.61 -12.16
N PRO A 177 35.80 -2.44 -11.12
CA PRO A 177 34.46 -2.86 -10.72
C PRO A 177 33.57 -1.73 -10.23
N TYR A 178 34.14 -0.67 -9.66
CA TYR A 178 33.40 0.52 -9.23
C TYR A 178 32.74 1.26 -10.40
N LEU A 179 33.38 1.29 -11.58
CA LEU A 179 32.81 1.98 -12.73
C LEU A 179 31.64 1.21 -13.33
N VAL A 180 31.75 -0.12 -13.37
CA VAL A 180 30.64 -1.01 -13.78
C VAL A 180 29.47 -0.88 -12.82
N LEU A 181 29.75 -0.86 -11.50
CA LEU A 181 28.74 -0.60 -10.47
C LEU A 181 28.05 0.74 -10.68
N ALA A 182 28.80 1.81 -10.93
CA ALA A 182 28.26 3.14 -11.21
C ALA A 182 27.42 3.17 -12.50
N GLY A 183 27.84 2.48 -13.56
CA GLY A 183 27.08 2.37 -14.80
C GLY A 183 25.73 1.66 -14.60
N ILE A 184 25.74 0.56 -13.85
CA ILE A 184 24.51 -0.17 -13.50
C ILE A 184 23.60 0.68 -12.60
N TYR A 185 24.17 1.36 -11.61
CA TYR A 185 23.43 2.28 -10.74
C TYR A 185 22.75 3.39 -11.54
N LEU A 186 23.49 4.07 -12.42
CA LEU A 186 22.96 5.15 -13.25
C LEU A 186 21.91 4.64 -14.25
N GLY A 187 22.16 3.51 -14.90
CA GLY A 187 21.20 2.88 -15.82
C GLY A 187 19.89 2.53 -15.11
N THR A 188 19.99 1.97 -13.89
CA THR A 188 18.84 1.66 -13.04
C THR A 188 18.09 2.94 -12.64
N SER A 189 18.82 3.96 -12.19
CA SER A 189 18.26 5.25 -11.76
C SER A 189 17.51 5.98 -12.89
N ILE A 190 18.08 5.99 -14.10
CA ILE A 190 17.45 6.61 -15.27
C ILE A 190 16.20 5.84 -15.68
N LEU A 191 16.27 4.50 -15.76
CA LEU A 191 15.13 3.71 -16.23
C LEU A 191 13.96 3.77 -15.24
N THR A 192 14.24 3.83 -13.94
CA THR A 192 13.20 3.94 -12.92
C THR A 192 12.47 5.29 -12.94
N MET A 193 12.97 6.29 -13.66
CA MET A 193 12.21 7.54 -13.90
C MET A 193 11.02 7.34 -14.84
N PHE A 194 11.04 6.29 -15.67
CA PHE A 194 10.02 5.99 -16.67
C PHE A 194 9.19 4.75 -16.34
N ILE A 195 9.73 3.85 -15.51
CA ILE A 195 9.16 2.57 -15.13
C ILE A 195 8.96 2.54 -13.60
N SER A 196 8.06 1.70 -13.09
CA SER A 196 7.93 1.50 -11.65
C SER A 196 9.24 0.98 -11.02
N ASN A 197 9.54 1.43 -9.81
CA ASN A 197 10.73 1.03 -9.05
C ASN A 197 10.93 -0.48 -9.04
N THR A 198 9.83 -1.21 -8.81
CA THR A 198 9.88 -2.66 -8.73
C THR A 198 10.20 -3.29 -10.07
N ALA A 199 9.56 -2.89 -11.17
CA ALA A 199 9.87 -3.44 -12.49
C ALA A 199 11.30 -3.11 -12.96
N THR A 200 11.82 -1.94 -12.61
CA THR A 200 13.24 -1.60 -12.88
C THR A 200 14.21 -2.49 -12.10
N ALA A 201 13.95 -2.71 -10.82
CA ALA A 201 14.76 -3.61 -9.99
C ALA A 201 14.74 -5.04 -10.54
N ILE A 202 13.60 -5.51 -11.08
CA ILE A 202 13.48 -6.81 -11.74
C ILE A 202 14.41 -6.94 -12.93
N LEU A 203 14.44 -5.91 -13.78
CA LEU A 203 15.23 -5.94 -14.99
C LEU A 203 16.73 -5.93 -14.68
N PHE A 204 17.15 -5.07 -13.74
CA PHE A 204 18.57 -4.83 -13.48
C PHE A 204 19.22 -5.80 -12.49
N ALA A 205 18.46 -6.42 -11.57
CA ALA A 205 19.02 -7.39 -10.62
C ALA A 205 19.80 -8.56 -11.27
N PRO A 206 19.27 -9.28 -12.29
CA PRO A 206 20.03 -10.36 -12.93
C PRO A 206 21.23 -9.84 -13.72
N ILE A 207 21.14 -8.64 -14.32
CA ILE A 207 22.25 -7.99 -15.03
C ILE A 207 23.38 -7.67 -14.05
N ALA A 208 23.04 -7.12 -12.89
CA ALA A 208 23.98 -6.74 -11.84
C ALA A 208 24.64 -7.96 -11.18
N LEU A 209 23.90 -9.03 -10.96
CA LEU A 209 24.42 -10.32 -10.51
C LEU A 209 25.47 -10.86 -11.50
N GLN A 210 25.13 -10.95 -12.79
CA GLN A 210 26.04 -11.47 -13.80
C GLN A 210 27.27 -10.59 -14.01
N ALA A 211 27.11 -9.26 -13.97
CA ALA A 211 28.25 -8.34 -14.05
C ALA A 211 29.23 -8.54 -12.89
N ALA A 212 28.74 -8.76 -11.66
CA ALA A 212 29.58 -9.04 -10.51
C ALA A 212 30.32 -10.38 -10.63
N VAL A 213 29.62 -11.43 -11.08
CA VAL A 213 30.20 -12.76 -11.32
C VAL A 213 31.28 -12.69 -12.41
N ALA A 214 31.02 -11.99 -13.52
CA ALA A 214 31.97 -11.82 -14.62
C ALA A 214 33.24 -11.06 -14.20
N LEU A 215 33.13 -10.14 -13.24
CA LEU A 215 34.25 -9.40 -12.67
C LEU A 215 34.97 -10.16 -11.53
N GLY A 216 34.46 -11.32 -11.10
CA GLY A 216 35.00 -12.07 -9.97
C GLY A 216 34.85 -11.38 -8.61
N VAL A 217 33.86 -10.48 -8.47
CA VAL A 217 33.61 -9.72 -7.23
C VAL A 217 32.30 -10.17 -6.55
N SER A 218 32.10 -9.75 -5.31
CA SER A 218 30.87 -10.05 -4.58
C SER A 218 29.63 -9.46 -5.27
N PRO A 219 28.52 -10.22 -5.43
CA PRO A 219 27.28 -9.70 -5.99
C PRO A 219 26.48 -8.79 -5.07
N TYR A 220 26.69 -8.87 -3.76
CA TYR A 220 25.89 -8.12 -2.78
C TYR A 220 25.90 -6.60 -3.02
N PRO A 221 27.05 -5.92 -3.23
CA PRO A 221 27.07 -4.49 -3.50
C PRO A 221 26.33 -4.10 -4.78
N PHE A 222 26.38 -4.94 -5.81
CA PHE A 222 25.70 -4.72 -7.09
C PHE A 222 24.18 -4.81 -6.94
N LEU A 223 23.68 -5.81 -6.21
CA LEU A 223 22.26 -5.96 -5.93
C LEU A 223 21.73 -4.84 -5.03
N VAL A 224 22.51 -4.43 -4.02
CA VAL A 224 22.16 -3.28 -3.16
C VAL A 224 22.14 -1.99 -3.96
N ALA A 225 23.11 -1.77 -4.86
CA ALA A 225 23.14 -0.59 -5.73
C ALA A 225 21.91 -0.52 -6.62
N VAL A 226 21.47 -1.62 -7.22
CA VAL A 226 20.21 -1.67 -8.00
C VAL A 226 19.00 -1.37 -7.11
N ALA A 227 18.91 -1.97 -5.92
CA ALA A 227 17.80 -1.74 -5.01
C ALA A 227 17.69 -0.26 -4.57
N VAL A 228 18.83 0.37 -4.28
CA VAL A 228 18.91 1.79 -3.92
C VAL A 228 18.59 2.67 -5.13
N ALA A 229 19.22 2.44 -6.28
CA ALA A 229 19.01 3.22 -7.49
C ALA A 229 17.56 3.17 -7.99
N ALA A 230 16.93 1.99 -7.95
CA ALA A 230 15.54 1.82 -8.31
C ALA A 230 14.59 2.53 -7.33
N SER A 231 15.00 2.73 -6.07
CA SER A 231 14.20 3.41 -5.05
C SER A 231 14.36 4.93 -5.08
N MET A 232 15.52 5.44 -5.51
CA MET A 232 15.87 6.86 -5.60
C MET A 232 15.32 7.51 -6.87
N CYS A 233 14.00 7.44 -7.05
CA CYS A 233 13.32 8.08 -8.17
C CYS A 233 12.51 9.30 -7.73
N PHE A 234 13.21 10.39 -7.42
CA PHE A 234 12.58 11.66 -7.03
C PHE A 234 12.34 12.60 -8.21
N ALA A 235 13.04 12.40 -9.32
CA ALA A 235 12.96 13.25 -10.50
C ALA A 235 11.71 13.01 -11.37
N SER A 236 10.88 12.02 -11.05
CA SER A 236 9.67 11.66 -11.81
C SER A 236 8.42 11.55 -10.92
N PRO A 237 7.30 12.16 -11.33
CA PRO A 237 6.03 12.03 -10.63
C PRO A 237 5.34 10.68 -10.85
N PHE A 238 5.75 9.93 -11.88
CA PHE A 238 5.04 8.72 -12.33
C PHE A 238 5.62 7.43 -11.75
N SER A 239 6.82 7.49 -11.17
CA SER A 239 7.55 6.30 -10.74
C SER A 239 7.01 5.67 -9.46
N THR A 240 6.35 6.45 -8.60
CA THR A 240 5.72 5.94 -7.37
C THR A 240 4.36 6.58 -7.09
N PRO A 241 3.39 5.82 -6.54
CA PRO A 241 2.07 6.36 -6.17
C PRO A 241 2.12 7.58 -5.21
N PRO A 242 3.02 7.66 -4.21
CA PRO A 242 3.15 8.86 -3.38
C PRO A 242 3.46 10.12 -4.18
N ASN A 243 4.39 10.07 -5.13
CA ASN A 243 4.74 11.22 -5.97
C ASN A 243 3.52 11.66 -6.80
N ALA A 244 2.79 10.72 -7.40
CA ALA A 244 1.59 11.01 -8.17
C ALA A 244 0.48 11.67 -7.33
N MET A 245 0.30 11.26 -6.06
CA MET A 245 -0.68 11.89 -5.16
C MET A 245 -0.35 13.35 -4.87
N VAL A 246 0.93 13.67 -4.67
CA VAL A 246 1.38 15.03 -4.33
C VAL A 246 1.28 15.97 -5.54
N VAL A 247 1.41 15.47 -6.78
CA VAL A 247 1.17 16.28 -8.00
C VAL A 247 -0.21 16.93 -7.99
N SER A 248 -1.24 16.14 -7.69
CA SER A 248 -2.63 16.64 -7.68
C SER A 248 -2.89 17.59 -6.50
N ALA A 249 -2.41 17.25 -5.30
CA ALA A 249 -2.62 18.06 -4.11
C ALA A 249 -1.82 19.38 -4.11
N GLY A 250 -0.57 19.34 -4.59
CA GLY A 250 0.36 20.46 -4.60
C GLY A 250 0.38 21.28 -5.89
N ARG A 251 -0.36 20.85 -6.93
CA ARG A 251 -0.37 21.47 -8.28
C ARG A 251 1.03 21.58 -8.91
N TYR A 252 1.90 20.62 -8.62
CA TYR A 252 3.26 20.58 -9.17
C TYR A 252 3.24 20.16 -10.64
N SER A 253 4.11 20.77 -11.43
CA SER A 253 4.38 20.36 -12.81
C SER A 253 5.47 19.28 -12.85
N PHE A 254 5.60 18.58 -13.98
CA PHE A 254 6.69 17.63 -14.20
C PHE A 254 8.07 18.28 -14.03
N VAL A 255 8.21 19.55 -14.44
CA VAL A 255 9.47 20.30 -14.35
C VAL A 255 9.86 20.55 -12.89
N ASP A 256 8.90 20.72 -11.98
CA ASP A 256 9.17 20.91 -10.55
C ASP A 256 9.79 19.64 -9.93
N TYR A 257 9.32 18.46 -10.35
CA TYR A 257 9.89 17.17 -9.95
C TYR A 257 11.31 17.00 -10.46
N VAL A 258 11.57 17.30 -11.72
CA VAL A 258 12.93 17.24 -12.27
C VAL A 258 13.85 18.22 -11.54
N ARG A 259 13.40 19.44 -11.26
CA ARG A 259 14.23 20.48 -10.63
C ARG A 259 14.64 20.14 -9.20
N VAL A 260 13.73 19.55 -8.43
CA VAL A 260 13.97 19.22 -7.01
C VAL A 260 14.51 17.81 -6.85
N GLY A 261 14.11 16.87 -7.71
CA GLY A 261 14.43 15.45 -7.60
C GLY A 261 15.75 15.02 -8.22
N LEU A 262 16.31 15.77 -9.18
CA LEU A 262 17.61 15.44 -9.80
C LEU A 262 18.82 15.74 -8.90
N PRO A 263 18.80 16.76 -8.02
CA PRO A 263 19.83 16.98 -7.00
C PRO A 263 19.82 16.00 -5.81
N LEU A 264 18.75 15.22 -5.63
CA LEU A 264 18.53 14.27 -4.52
C LEU A 264 18.94 12.85 -4.91
#